data_AF-A0A938SJL8-F1
#
_entry.id   AF-A0A938SJL8-F1
#
_cell.length_a   1.000
_cell.length_b   1.000
_cell.length_c   1.000
_cell.angle_alpha   90.00
_cell.angle_beta   90.00
_cell.angle_gamma   90.00
#
_symmetry.space_group_name_H-M   'P 1'
#
loop_
_entity.id
_entity.type
_entity.pdbx_description
1 polymer ?
#
loop_
_entity_poly.entity_id
_entity_poly.type
_entity_poly.pdbx_seq_one_letter_code
_entity_poly.pdbx_strand_id
1 'polypeptide(L)'
;IRMGQTWFPAYYAFLHSPSLTTEAHVAMLKSFRDHALYLMEPAHFRTGGNWAAMEAYGLFRIGVMLPEFKDAALWRDTALARLRGEMDAQVYPDGAQVELTPGYHHVSLGNFLWAADVARENDVPIPADYMARLEPMFDYYARLWMPHGQAPALNDSGWHPAVRVLQDGLKHFPGRDDFRFLVSGGKEGAPPTYTSCFFPYAGWAVMRTGWTKADKYLLFDVGPFGAGHQHEDKLHIILHAFGKTILTEPGNYSYDRSAWRAYVLSTRGHNTVMVDGQEQHRRAMRDTFLAKSALPNRWLTRADFDFAEGTYADGYGPKNDRTVTHRRQVLFVKPD
;
A
#
# COMPACT_ATOMS: atom_id res chain seq x y z
N ILE A 1 6.63 4.70 -14.99
CA ILE A 1 7.59 3.81 -15.68
C ILE A 1 7.30 3.69 -17.19
N ARG A 2 6.05 3.62 -17.65
CA ARG A 2 5.72 3.85 -19.08
C ARG A 2 4.60 4.88 -19.17
N MET A 3 4.89 6.06 -19.72
CA MET A 3 3.93 7.14 -20.01
C MET A 3 3.08 7.74 -18.86
N GLY A 4 3.04 7.13 -17.68
CA GLY A 4 2.15 7.57 -16.59
C GLY A 4 2.55 8.87 -15.88
N GLN A 5 3.81 9.30 -15.89
CA GLN A 5 4.25 10.47 -15.10
C GLN A 5 5.01 11.53 -15.91
N THR A 6 6.21 11.22 -16.39
CA THR A 6 7.19 12.22 -16.84
C THR A 6 6.94 12.79 -18.24
N TRP A 7 6.49 11.95 -19.17
CA TRP A 7 6.51 12.30 -20.60
C TRP A 7 5.48 13.35 -21.01
N PHE A 8 4.27 13.32 -20.43
CA PHE A 8 3.25 14.33 -20.73
C PHE A 8 3.64 15.72 -20.22
N PRO A 9 4.03 15.92 -18.93
CA PRO A 9 4.52 17.21 -18.46
C PRO A 9 5.70 17.74 -19.29
N ALA A 10 6.65 16.86 -19.66
CA ALA A 10 7.76 17.25 -20.52
C ALA A 10 7.27 17.70 -21.91
N TYR A 11 6.38 16.93 -22.54
CA TYR A 11 5.82 17.28 -23.85
C TYR A 11 5.10 18.63 -23.83
N TYR A 12 4.25 18.90 -22.83
CA TYR A 12 3.59 20.20 -22.69
C TYR A 12 4.58 21.34 -22.42
N ALA A 13 5.64 21.11 -21.62
CA ALA A 13 6.66 22.12 -21.35
C ALA A 13 7.43 22.53 -22.62
N PHE A 14 7.59 21.63 -23.58
CA PHE A 14 8.28 21.90 -24.85
C PHE A 14 7.35 22.21 -26.02
N LEU A 15 6.03 22.12 -25.85
CA LEU A 15 5.04 22.20 -26.94
C LEU A 15 5.15 23.47 -27.78
N HIS A 16 5.51 24.59 -27.14
CA HIS A 16 5.64 25.90 -27.78
C HIS A 16 7.10 26.32 -28.01
N SER A 17 8.05 25.41 -27.80
CA SER A 17 9.46 25.67 -28.07
C SER A 17 9.72 25.68 -29.58
N PRO A 18 10.48 26.65 -30.11
CA PRO A 18 10.88 26.64 -31.53
C PRO A 18 11.75 25.42 -31.87
N SER A 19 12.37 24.77 -30.88
CA SER A 19 13.14 23.53 -31.07
C SER A 19 12.26 22.29 -31.26
N LEU A 20 10.97 22.34 -30.92
CA LEU A 20 10.01 21.28 -31.23
C LEU A 20 9.50 21.49 -32.67
N THR A 21 10.34 21.14 -33.64
CA THR A 21 9.94 21.21 -35.06
C THR A 21 8.76 20.29 -35.35
N THR A 22 8.08 20.50 -36.46
CA THR A 22 6.99 19.62 -36.92
C THR A 22 7.42 18.15 -36.96
N GLU A 23 8.62 17.86 -37.45
CA GLU A 23 9.16 16.50 -37.54
C GLU A 23 9.39 15.90 -36.15
N ALA A 24 9.94 16.68 -35.21
CA ALA A 24 10.16 16.27 -33.84
C ALA A 24 8.82 16.02 -33.11
N HIS A 25 7.82 16.88 -33.35
CA HIS A 25 6.48 16.73 -32.82
C HIS A 25 5.82 15.45 -33.32
N VAL A 26 5.87 15.19 -34.63
CA VAL A 26 5.35 13.95 -35.23
C VAL A 26 6.08 12.72 -34.68
N ALA A 27 7.40 12.78 -34.50
CA ALA A 27 8.18 11.69 -33.91
C ALA A 27 7.77 11.40 -32.46
N MET A 28 7.53 12.45 -31.66
CA MET A 28 7.02 12.31 -30.29
C MET A 28 5.65 11.64 -30.25
N LEU A 29 4.71 12.09 -31.11
CA LEU A 29 3.37 11.49 -31.19
C LEU A 29 3.44 10.02 -31.62
N LYS A 30 4.31 9.67 -32.58
CA LYS A 30 4.57 8.26 -32.97
C LYS A 30 5.10 7.45 -31.80
N SER A 31 6.03 8.00 -31.01
CA SER A 31 6.55 7.34 -29.81
C SER A 31 5.44 7.06 -28.78
N PHE A 32 4.53 8.01 -28.53
CA PHE A 32 3.38 7.78 -27.64
C PHE A 32 2.47 6.67 -28.14
N ARG A 33 2.17 6.64 -29.44
CA ARG A 33 1.41 5.56 -30.07
C ARG A 33 2.11 4.21 -29.92
N ASP A 34 3.42 4.15 -30.18
CA ASP A 34 4.17 2.89 -30.11
C ASP A 34 4.22 2.33 -28.67
N HIS A 35 4.31 3.22 -27.66
CA HIS A 35 4.15 2.82 -26.26
C HIS A 35 2.75 2.29 -25.97
N ALA A 36 1.69 2.93 -26.48
CA ALA A 36 0.33 2.44 -26.32
C ALA A 36 0.14 1.06 -26.96
N LEU A 37 0.65 0.85 -28.19
CA LEU A 37 0.59 -0.44 -28.86
C LEU A 37 1.36 -1.53 -28.11
N TYR A 38 2.55 -1.20 -27.60
CA TYR A 38 3.32 -2.12 -26.76
C TYR A 38 2.54 -2.52 -25.51
N LEU A 39 1.90 -1.55 -24.84
CA LEU A 39 1.10 -1.78 -23.65
C LEU A 39 -0.21 -2.52 -23.95
N MET A 40 -0.76 -2.37 -25.15
CA MET A 40 -1.98 -3.07 -25.57
C MET A 40 -1.76 -4.58 -25.74
N GLU A 41 -0.57 -5.00 -26.17
CA GLU A 41 -0.22 -6.41 -26.39
C GLU A 41 -0.39 -7.25 -25.11
N PRO A 42 -1.33 -8.21 -25.07
CA PRO A 42 -1.58 -9.04 -23.89
C PRO A 42 -0.34 -9.79 -23.39
N ALA A 43 0.56 -10.21 -24.29
CA ALA A 43 1.78 -10.91 -23.90
C ALA A 43 2.74 -10.05 -23.04
N HIS A 44 2.60 -8.72 -23.09
CA HIS A 44 3.43 -7.80 -22.32
C HIS A 44 2.82 -7.40 -20.97
N PHE A 45 1.51 -7.58 -20.79
CA PHE A 45 0.83 -7.21 -19.55
C PHE A 45 0.87 -8.38 -18.56
N ARG A 46 1.57 -8.20 -17.45
CA ARG A 46 1.62 -9.18 -16.36
C ARG A 46 0.80 -8.64 -15.19
N THR A 47 -0.19 -9.42 -14.76
CA THR A 47 -1.04 -9.09 -13.62
C THR A 47 -0.30 -9.24 -12.29
N GLY A 48 -0.69 -8.46 -11.29
CA GLY A 48 -0.15 -8.52 -9.94
C GLY A 48 1.06 -7.61 -9.70
N GLY A 49 1.24 -7.23 -8.43
CA GLY A 49 2.24 -6.27 -7.98
C GLY A 49 2.04 -4.85 -8.52
N ASN A 50 2.77 -3.89 -7.95
CA ASN A 50 2.60 -2.47 -8.30
C ASN A 50 2.85 -2.12 -9.81
N TRP A 51 3.62 -2.91 -10.55
CA TRP A 51 3.95 -2.65 -11.96
C TRP A 51 2.74 -2.74 -12.89
N ALA A 52 1.84 -3.69 -12.65
CA ALA A 52 0.63 -3.87 -13.48
C ALA A 52 -0.25 -2.61 -13.45
N ALA A 53 -0.46 -2.04 -12.25
CA ALA A 53 -1.19 -0.79 -12.09
C ALA A 53 -0.48 0.39 -12.78
N MET A 54 0.87 0.47 -12.69
CA MET A 54 1.65 1.50 -13.38
C MET A 54 1.54 1.44 -14.90
N GLU A 55 1.59 0.24 -15.47
CA GLU A 55 1.49 0.03 -16.92
C GLU A 55 0.09 0.36 -17.44
N ALA A 56 -0.94 -0.10 -16.72
CA ALA A 56 -2.33 0.19 -17.07
C ALA A 56 -2.63 1.69 -16.96
N TYR A 57 -2.21 2.37 -15.89
CA TYR A 57 -2.33 3.83 -15.79
C TYR A 57 -1.57 4.55 -16.90
N GLY A 58 -0.37 4.08 -17.26
CA GLY A 58 0.39 4.59 -18.39
C GLY A 58 -0.40 4.58 -19.70
N LEU A 59 -1.03 3.46 -20.02
CA LEU A 59 -1.90 3.31 -21.20
C LEU A 59 -3.13 4.23 -21.11
N PHE A 60 -3.78 4.27 -19.94
CA PHE A 60 -4.95 5.12 -19.71
C PHE A 60 -4.62 6.59 -19.97
N ARG A 61 -3.50 7.07 -19.42
CA ARG A 61 -3.05 8.45 -19.59
C ARG A 61 -2.79 8.80 -21.05
N ILE A 62 -2.23 7.89 -21.85
CA ILE A 62 -2.06 8.14 -23.29
C ILE A 62 -3.43 8.34 -23.97
N GLY A 63 -4.38 7.44 -23.70
CA GLY A 63 -5.70 7.51 -24.29
C GLY A 63 -6.51 8.73 -23.85
N VAL A 64 -6.28 9.26 -22.65
CA VAL A 64 -6.92 10.51 -22.18
C VAL A 64 -6.27 11.74 -22.80
N MET A 65 -4.94 11.83 -22.78
CA MET A 65 -4.21 13.04 -23.16
C MET A 65 -4.06 13.23 -24.67
N LEU A 66 -4.28 12.19 -25.48
CA LEU A 66 -4.17 12.23 -26.95
C LEU A 66 -5.43 11.64 -27.60
N PRO A 67 -6.61 12.27 -27.39
CA PRO A 67 -7.90 11.75 -27.86
C PRO A 67 -8.03 11.70 -29.40
N GLU A 68 -7.12 12.36 -30.13
CA GLU A 68 -7.11 12.42 -31.59
C GLU A 68 -6.64 11.11 -32.24
N PHE A 69 -5.98 10.22 -31.49
CA PHE A 69 -5.67 8.89 -31.99
C PHE A 69 -6.94 8.07 -32.17
N LYS A 70 -7.06 7.41 -33.33
CA LYS A 70 -8.22 6.55 -33.66
C LYS A 70 -8.51 5.48 -32.59
N ASP A 71 -7.47 4.95 -31.96
CA ASP A 71 -7.56 3.89 -30.96
C ASP A 71 -7.61 4.41 -29.51
N ALA A 72 -7.64 5.73 -29.28
CA ALA A 72 -7.55 6.31 -27.94
C ALA A 72 -8.68 5.82 -27.01
N ALA A 73 -9.91 5.66 -27.53
CA ALA A 73 -11.03 5.10 -26.77
C ALA A 73 -10.75 3.65 -26.35
N LEU A 74 -10.28 2.80 -27.27
CA LEU A 74 -9.91 1.42 -26.98
C LEU A 74 -8.81 1.33 -25.91
N TRP A 75 -7.81 2.22 -25.96
CA TRP A 75 -6.75 2.27 -24.96
C TRP A 75 -7.30 2.64 -23.58
N ARG A 76 -8.20 3.63 -23.48
CA ARG A 76 -8.83 4.01 -22.21
C ARG A 76 -9.64 2.85 -21.63
N ASP A 77 -10.50 2.22 -22.44
CA ASP A 77 -11.38 1.14 -21.98
C ASP A 77 -10.57 -0.08 -21.51
N THR A 78 -9.55 -0.46 -22.29
CA THR A 78 -8.65 -1.57 -21.95
C THR A 78 -7.89 -1.28 -20.65
N ALA A 79 -7.36 -0.07 -20.51
CA ALA A 79 -6.63 0.32 -19.32
C ALA A 79 -7.51 0.39 -18.07
N LEU A 80 -8.73 0.93 -18.15
CA LEU A 80 -9.67 0.93 -17.04
C LEU A 80 -10.08 -0.48 -16.63
N ALA A 81 -10.32 -1.37 -17.59
CA ALA A 81 -10.62 -2.77 -17.31
C ALA A 81 -9.46 -3.45 -16.56
N ARG A 82 -8.21 -3.20 -16.98
CA ARG A 82 -7.01 -3.71 -16.31
C ARG A 82 -6.84 -3.12 -14.90
N LEU A 83 -6.97 -1.80 -14.75
CA LEU A 83 -6.89 -1.14 -13.43
C LEU A 83 -7.92 -1.70 -12.46
N ARG A 84 -9.17 -1.92 -12.91
CA ARG A 84 -10.22 -2.57 -12.09
C ARG A 84 -9.82 -4.00 -11.69
N GLY A 85 -9.33 -4.79 -12.65
CA GLY A 85 -8.84 -6.14 -12.37
C GLY A 85 -7.66 -6.17 -11.38
N GLU A 86 -6.75 -5.20 -11.47
CA GLU A 86 -5.64 -5.07 -10.51
C GLU A 86 -6.10 -4.61 -9.13
N MET A 87 -7.10 -3.74 -9.01
CA MET A 87 -7.72 -3.45 -7.71
C MET A 87 -8.29 -4.73 -7.08
N ASP A 88 -9.01 -5.54 -7.85
CA ASP A 88 -9.56 -6.82 -7.37
C ASP A 88 -8.47 -7.82 -6.96
N ALA A 89 -7.38 -7.88 -7.71
CA ALA A 89 -6.29 -8.83 -7.48
C ALA A 89 -5.34 -8.40 -6.37
N GLN A 90 -5.18 -7.09 -6.14
CA GLN A 90 -4.12 -6.55 -5.30
C GLN A 90 -4.61 -5.87 -4.03
N VAL A 91 -5.91 -5.60 -3.87
CA VAL A 91 -6.43 -4.91 -2.69
C VAL A 91 -7.38 -5.84 -1.96
N TYR A 92 -7.03 -6.16 -0.72
CA TYR A 92 -7.90 -6.95 0.14
C TYR A 92 -9.19 -6.18 0.48
N PRO A 93 -10.28 -6.88 0.86
CA PRO A 93 -11.52 -6.23 1.29
C PRO A 93 -11.38 -5.28 2.48
N ASP A 94 -10.30 -5.39 3.27
CA ASP A 94 -9.99 -4.47 4.37
C ASP A 94 -9.16 -3.25 3.94
N GLY A 95 -8.97 -3.06 2.63
CA GLY A 95 -8.30 -1.92 2.01
C GLY A 95 -6.79 -2.09 1.82
N ALA A 96 -6.16 -3.07 2.47
CA ALA A 96 -4.72 -3.25 2.37
C ALA A 96 -4.31 -3.81 1.00
N GLN A 97 -3.29 -3.22 0.38
CA GLN A 97 -2.65 -3.80 -0.80
C GLN A 97 -1.83 -5.05 -0.40
N VAL A 98 -1.85 -6.09 -1.23
CA VAL A 98 -1.36 -7.46 -0.95
C VAL A 98 0.16 -7.58 -0.69
N GLU A 99 0.95 -6.56 -1.01
CA GLU A 99 2.36 -6.46 -0.64
C GLU A 99 2.54 -5.98 0.80
N LEU A 100 1.49 -5.72 1.57
CA LEU A 100 1.55 -5.48 3.02
C LEU A 100 2.65 -4.50 3.45
N THR A 101 2.94 -3.52 2.59
CA THR A 101 4.04 -2.59 2.74
C THR A 101 3.46 -1.19 2.53
N PRO A 102 3.34 -0.37 3.59
CA PRO A 102 2.66 0.93 3.49
C PRO A 102 3.21 1.85 2.39
N GLY A 103 4.51 1.80 2.08
CA GLY A 103 5.09 2.54 0.96
C GLY A 103 4.61 2.06 -0.41
N TYR A 104 4.47 0.75 -0.61
CA TYR A 104 4.01 0.16 -1.87
C TYR A 104 2.49 0.17 -2.03
N HIS A 105 1.76 0.16 -0.91
CA HIS A 105 0.36 0.53 -0.90
C HIS A 105 0.18 1.92 -1.54
N HIS A 106 0.93 2.93 -1.10
CA HIS A 106 0.83 4.30 -1.63
C HIS A 106 1.13 4.35 -3.13
N VAL A 107 2.13 3.59 -3.58
CA VAL A 107 2.45 3.49 -5.01
C VAL A 107 1.26 2.94 -5.80
N SER A 108 0.63 1.87 -5.32
CA SER A 108 -0.52 1.26 -5.99
C SER A 108 -1.73 2.20 -5.98
N LEU A 109 -2.06 2.75 -4.80
CA LEU A 109 -3.10 3.76 -4.62
C LEU A 109 -2.91 4.95 -5.59
N GLY A 110 -1.69 5.46 -5.69
CA GLY A 110 -1.36 6.57 -6.59
C GLY A 110 -1.68 6.25 -8.06
N ASN A 111 -1.31 5.07 -8.56
CA ASN A 111 -1.62 4.70 -9.95
C ASN A 111 -3.12 4.57 -10.21
N PHE A 112 -3.86 4.05 -9.24
CA PHE A 112 -5.32 3.95 -9.34
C PHE A 112 -6.00 5.32 -9.26
N LEU A 113 -5.54 6.18 -8.34
CA LEU A 113 -6.06 7.53 -8.13
C LEU A 113 -5.74 8.46 -9.30
N TRP A 114 -4.52 8.42 -9.84
CA TRP A 114 -4.14 9.29 -10.96
C TRP A 114 -4.93 9.01 -12.23
N ALA A 115 -5.41 7.77 -12.43
CA ALA A 115 -6.37 7.48 -13.49
C ALA A 115 -7.69 8.24 -13.24
N ALA A 116 -8.17 8.28 -11.99
CA ALA A 116 -9.35 9.08 -11.62
C ALA A 116 -9.14 10.58 -11.84
N ASP A 117 -7.99 11.11 -11.41
CA ASP A 117 -7.64 12.51 -11.56
C ASP A 117 -7.55 12.94 -13.02
N VAL A 118 -6.76 12.23 -13.84
CA VAL A 118 -6.55 12.62 -15.24
C VAL A 118 -7.85 12.53 -16.03
N ALA A 119 -8.73 11.58 -15.70
CA ALA A 119 -10.04 11.49 -16.33
C ALA A 119 -10.91 12.70 -15.97
N ARG A 120 -11.00 13.04 -14.67
CA ARG A 120 -11.76 14.20 -14.17
C ARG A 120 -11.26 15.51 -14.77
N GLU A 121 -9.95 15.68 -14.89
CA GLU A 121 -9.31 16.88 -15.46
C GLU A 121 -9.56 17.05 -16.97
N ASN A 122 -10.00 15.99 -17.66
CA ASN A 122 -10.21 15.97 -19.11
C ASN A 122 -11.66 15.57 -19.47
N ASP A 123 -12.60 15.68 -18.54
CA ASP A 123 -14.02 15.33 -18.72
C ASP A 123 -14.28 13.90 -19.26
N VAL A 124 -13.38 12.97 -18.95
CA VAL A 124 -13.52 11.54 -19.28
C VAL A 124 -14.29 10.84 -18.16
N PRO A 125 -15.39 10.13 -18.47
CA PRO A 125 -16.17 9.46 -17.44
C PRO A 125 -15.40 8.28 -16.84
N ILE A 126 -15.48 8.13 -15.51
CA ILE A 126 -15.04 6.93 -14.80
C ILE A 126 -16.22 6.28 -14.09
N PRO A 127 -16.33 4.94 -14.12
CA PRO A 127 -17.38 4.21 -13.43
C PRO A 127 -17.42 4.50 -11.93
N ALA A 128 -18.61 4.67 -11.35
CA ALA A 128 -18.77 4.95 -9.91
C ALA A 128 -18.20 3.84 -9.01
N ASP A 129 -18.25 2.58 -9.47
CA ASP A 129 -17.67 1.44 -8.75
C ASP A 129 -16.13 1.51 -8.68
N TYR A 130 -15.49 2.19 -9.63
CA TYR A 130 -14.04 2.44 -9.58
C TYR A 130 -13.68 3.34 -8.39
N MET A 131 -14.40 4.44 -8.20
CA MET A 131 -14.16 5.36 -7.09
C MET A 131 -14.46 4.71 -5.73
N ALA A 132 -15.51 3.89 -5.64
CA ALA A 132 -15.85 3.17 -4.41
C ALA A 132 -14.74 2.20 -3.96
N ARG A 133 -13.90 1.71 -4.88
CA ARG A 133 -12.76 0.82 -4.57
C ARG A 133 -11.55 1.55 -4.03
N LEU A 134 -11.43 2.85 -4.29
CA LEU A 134 -10.32 3.68 -3.80
C LEU A 134 -10.51 4.06 -2.33
N GLU A 135 -11.75 4.28 -1.88
CA GLU A 135 -12.00 4.77 -0.52
C GLU A 135 -11.43 3.85 0.59
N PRO A 136 -11.58 2.50 0.54
CA PRO A 136 -10.97 1.61 1.53
C PRO A 136 -9.44 1.69 1.57
N MET A 137 -8.78 2.02 0.46
CA MET A 137 -7.33 2.21 0.41
C MET A 137 -6.88 3.48 1.15
N PHE A 138 -7.69 4.53 1.16
CA PHE A 138 -7.44 5.68 2.05
C PHE A 138 -7.76 5.33 3.50
N ASP A 139 -8.85 4.59 3.75
CA ASP A 139 -9.24 4.13 5.09
C ASP A 139 -8.14 3.30 5.77
N TYR A 140 -7.39 2.51 4.98
CA TYR A 140 -6.19 1.82 5.43
C TYR A 140 -5.17 2.76 6.12
N TYR A 141 -4.91 3.95 5.57
CA TYR A 141 -3.99 4.91 6.19
C TYR A 141 -4.57 5.57 7.43
N ALA A 142 -5.87 5.83 7.47
CA ALA A 142 -6.54 6.33 8.67
C ALA A 142 -6.43 5.29 9.80
N ARG A 143 -6.69 4.01 9.49
CA ARG A 143 -6.60 2.89 10.44
C ARG A 143 -5.17 2.58 10.91
N LEU A 144 -4.15 2.89 10.12
CA LEU A 144 -2.73 2.77 10.49
C LEU A 144 -2.13 4.04 11.07
N TRP A 145 -2.90 5.12 11.15
CA TRP A 145 -2.42 6.42 11.59
C TRP A 145 -1.74 6.33 12.95
N MET A 146 -0.44 6.62 13.00
CA MET A 146 0.30 6.73 14.25
C MET A 146 0.15 8.15 14.84
N PRO A 147 0.31 8.33 16.16
CA PRO A 147 0.15 9.62 16.84
C PRO A 147 0.93 10.81 16.22
N HIS A 148 2.04 10.54 15.53
CA HIS A 148 2.86 11.54 14.85
C HIS A 148 2.47 11.81 13.38
N GLY A 149 1.35 11.25 12.89
CA GLY A 149 0.81 11.53 11.56
C GLY A 149 1.45 10.77 10.40
N GLN A 150 2.17 9.68 10.71
CA GLN A 150 2.76 8.78 9.72
C GLN A 150 2.12 7.39 9.82
N ALA A 151 2.29 6.60 8.77
CA ALA A 151 2.06 5.16 8.80
C ALA A 151 3.36 4.44 9.19
N PRO A 152 3.25 3.23 9.79
CA PRO A 152 4.41 2.45 10.21
C PRO A 152 5.30 2.05 9.04
N ALA A 153 6.60 1.89 9.32
CA ALA A 153 7.63 1.50 8.35
C ALA A 153 7.73 -0.03 8.18
N LEU A 154 6.59 -0.72 8.04
CA LEU A 154 6.55 -2.18 7.87
C LEU A 154 7.17 -2.58 6.52
N ASN A 155 7.89 -3.71 6.51
CA ASN A 155 8.47 -4.29 5.29
C ASN A 155 9.38 -3.30 4.54
N ASP A 156 9.48 -3.34 3.20
CA ASP A 156 10.23 -2.34 2.43
C ASP A 156 9.53 -0.95 2.39
N SER A 157 9.14 -0.42 3.55
CA SER A 157 8.60 0.93 3.70
C SER A 157 9.47 1.79 4.61
N GLY A 158 9.56 3.07 4.29
CA GLY A 158 9.92 4.09 5.28
C GLY A 158 8.70 4.53 6.09
N TRP A 159 8.90 5.46 7.04
CA TRP A 159 7.82 6.15 7.74
C TRP A 159 7.02 7.02 6.77
N HIS A 160 5.89 6.51 6.32
CA HIS A 160 5.16 7.10 5.21
C HIS A 160 4.24 8.23 5.68
N PRO A 161 4.18 9.39 5.01
CA PRO A 161 3.40 10.55 5.45
C PRO A 161 1.89 10.35 5.22
N ALA A 162 1.23 9.57 6.07
CA ALA A 162 -0.22 9.29 6.02
C ALA A 162 -1.06 10.57 5.94
N VAL A 163 -0.62 11.66 6.59
CA VAL A 163 -1.26 12.99 6.47
C VAL A 163 -1.44 13.46 5.03
N ARG A 164 -0.44 13.26 4.16
CA ARG A 164 -0.51 13.68 2.76
C ARG A 164 -1.50 12.81 1.98
N VAL A 165 -1.49 11.51 2.27
CA VAL A 165 -2.40 10.56 1.62
C VAL A 165 -3.85 10.89 1.96
N LEU A 166 -4.16 11.16 3.23
CA LEU A 166 -5.52 11.54 3.64
C LEU A 166 -5.93 12.93 3.14
N GLN A 167 -4.98 13.87 2.98
CA GLN A 167 -5.24 15.16 2.33
C GLN A 167 -5.68 14.97 0.88
N ASP A 168 -5.03 14.08 0.13
CA ASP A 168 -5.46 13.73 -1.22
C ASP A 168 -6.81 13.02 -1.19
N GLY A 169 -7.02 12.10 -0.24
CA GLY A 169 -8.31 11.43 -0.03
C GLY A 169 -9.47 12.41 0.16
N LEU A 170 -9.29 13.50 0.92
CA LEU A 170 -10.31 14.53 1.15
C LEU A 170 -10.73 15.28 -0.13
N LYS A 171 -9.90 15.31 -1.17
CA LYS A 171 -10.27 15.90 -2.47
C LYS A 171 -11.34 15.07 -3.19
N HIS A 172 -11.35 13.76 -2.96
CA HIS A 172 -12.26 12.80 -3.59
C HIS A 172 -13.41 12.37 -2.68
N PHE A 173 -13.16 12.33 -1.37
CA PHE A 173 -14.10 11.90 -0.34
C PHE A 173 -14.29 13.01 0.71
N PRO A 174 -14.87 14.17 0.33
CA PRO A 174 -15.00 15.31 1.22
C PRO A 174 -15.94 15.06 2.41
N GLY A 175 -16.74 13.99 2.38
CA GLY A 175 -17.60 13.57 3.50
C GLY A 175 -16.87 12.85 4.64
N ARG A 176 -15.55 12.59 4.51
CA ARG A 176 -14.76 11.87 5.54
C ARG A 176 -14.31 12.80 6.66
N ASP A 177 -15.21 13.02 7.62
CA ASP A 177 -14.96 13.84 8.80
C ASP A 177 -13.81 13.33 9.67
N ASP A 178 -13.62 12.01 9.69
CA ASP A 178 -12.49 11.33 10.33
C ASP A 178 -11.16 11.63 9.64
N PHE A 179 -11.11 11.64 8.30
CA PHE A 179 -9.91 12.07 7.58
C PHE A 179 -9.57 13.53 7.90
N ARG A 180 -10.58 14.41 7.93
CA ARG A 180 -10.39 15.82 8.28
C ARG A 180 -9.90 16.00 9.71
N PHE A 181 -10.40 15.20 10.65
CA PHE A 181 -9.92 15.18 12.03
C PHE A 181 -8.44 14.81 12.11
N LEU A 182 -8.03 13.73 11.45
CA LEU A 182 -6.64 13.28 11.47
C LEU A 182 -5.70 14.31 10.84
N VAL A 183 -6.04 14.80 9.65
CA VAL A 183 -5.23 15.76 8.90
C VAL A 183 -5.09 17.10 9.62
N SER A 184 -6.16 17.57 10.28
CA SER A 184 -6.15 18.84 11.01
C SER A 184 -5.49 18.74 12.39
N GLY A 185 -5.10 17.54 12.83
CA GLY A 185 -4.60 17.30 14.17
C GLY A 185 -5.68 17.49 15.25
N GLY A 186 -6.94 17.15 14.91
CA GLY A 186 -8.10 17.19 15.78
C GLY A 186 -8.82 18.54 15.86
N LYS A 187 -8.52 19.49 14.96
CA LYS A 187 -9.11 20.84 14.98
C LYS A 187 -10.42 20.94 14.20
N GLU A 188 -10.62 20.08 13.21
CA GLU A 188 -11.77 20.11 12.30
C GLU A 188 -12.29 18.69 12.03
N GLY A 189 -13.57 18.53 11.70
CA GLY A 189 -14.17 17.21 11.51
C GLY A 189 -14.49 16.50 12.83
N ALA A 190 -14.57 15.17 12.80
CA ALA A 190 -14.92 14.34 13.95
C ALA A 190 -13.94 13.16 14.06
N PRO A 191 -13.51 12.75 15.26
CA PRO A 191 -12.60 11.62 15.40
C PRO A 191 -13.23 10.33 14.85
N PRO A 192 -12.42 9.35 14.41
CA PRO A 192 -12.91 8.00 14.11
C PRO A 192 -13.77 7.46 15.28
N THR A 193 -14.88 6.80 14.96
CA THR A 193 -15.85 6.26 15.94
C THR A 193 -15.33 5.05 16.71
N TYR A 194 -14.10 4.62 16.42
CA TYR A 194 -13.39 3.52 17.06
C TYR A 194 -12.00 3.98 17.50
N THR A 195 -11.36 3.22 18.39
CA THR A 195 -9.94 3.38 18.73
C THR A 195 -9.13 2.30 18.04
N SER A 196 -9.18 1.09 18.59
CA SER A 196 -8.45 -0.07 18.08
C SER A 196 -9.20 -0.75 16.95
N CYS A 197 -8.48 -1.32 15.99
CA CYS A 197 -9.08 -2.03 14.86
C CYS A 197 -8.22 -3.22 14.41
N PHE A 198 -8.81 -4.12 13.64
CA PHE A 198 -8.12 -5.29 13.08
C PHE A 198 -8.34 -5.36 11.57
N PHE A 199 -7.27 -5.60 10.82
CA PHE A 199 -7.31 -5.88 9.39
C PHE A 199 -7.45 -7.38 9.16
N PRO A 200 -8.65 -7.89 8.84
CA PRO A 200 -8.88 -9.33 8.77
C PRO A 200 -8.13 -10.06 7.66
N TYR A 201 -7.67 -9.38 6.61
CA TYR A 201 -6.89 -10.00 5.52
C TYR A 201 -5.41 -9.66 5.64
N ALA A 202 -5.07 -8.40 5.93
CA ALA A 202 -3.69 -8.01 6.19
C ALA A 202 -3.14 -8.66 7.48
N GLY A 203 -4.02 -8.99 8.42
CA GLY A 203 -3.68 -9.57 9.72
C GLY A 203 -2.97 -8.61 10.66
N TRP A 204 -3.34 -7.34 10.66
CA TRP A 204 -2.75 -6.34 11.52
C TRP A 204 -3.72 -5.92 12.62
N ALA A 205 -3.29 -6.12 13.87
CA ALA A 205 -3.99 -5.62 15.04
C ALA A 205 -3.40 -4.25 15.42
N VAL A 206 -4.21 -3.21 15.27
CA VAL A 206 -3.85 -1.85 15.65
C VAL A 206 -4.56 -1.50 16.95
N MET A 207 -3.78 -1.38 18.02
CA MET A 207 -4.24 -1.10 19.38
C MET A 207 -3.86 0.33 19.75
N ARG A 208 -4.79 1.11 20.31
CA ARG A 208 -4.51 2.52 20.67
C ARG A 208 -5.38 3.04 21.80
N THR A 209 -4.92 4.09 22.47
CA THR A 209 -5.71 4.80 23.50
C THR A 209 -6.55 5.94 22.94
N GLY A 210 -6.25 6.40 21.73
CA GLY A 210 -6.89 7.56 21.10
C GLY A 210 -6.18 7.96 19.82
N TRP A 211 -6.33 9.22 19.43
CA TRP A 211 -5.91 9.75 18.11
C TRP A 211 -5.02 10.98 18.17
N THR A 212 -4.69 11.46 19.37
CA THR A 212 -3.85 12.64 19.58
C THR A 212 -2.37 12.26 19.66
N LYS A 213 -1.48 13.24 19.65
CA LYS A 213 -0.03 13.02 19.82
C LYS A 213 0.37 12.42 21.18
N ALA A 214 -0.50 12.52 22.19
CA ALA A 214 -0.26 11.98 23.52
C ALA A 214 -0.62 10.48 23.62
N ASP A 215 -1.40 9.98 22.66
CA ASP A 215 -1.93 8.63 22.69
C ASP A 215 -0.86 7.57 22.42
N LYS A 216 -1.12 6.38 22.97
CA LYS A 216 -0.28 5.20 22.79
C LYS A 216 -0.80 4.40 21.60
N TYR A 217 0.11 3.79 20.87
CA TYR A 217 -0.19 2.98 19.69
C TYR A 217 0.69 1.73 19.70
N LEU A 218 0.09 0.59 19.42
CA LEU A 218 0.78 -0.66 19.15
C LEU A 218 0.22 -1.28 17.87
N LEU A 219 1.10 -1.68 16.95
CA LEU A 219 0.74 -2.56 15.85
C LEU A 219 1.33 -3.94 16.13
N PHE A 220 0.52 -4.97 15.95
CA PHE A 220 0.94 -6.37 16.02
C PHE A 220 0.62 -7.09 14.72
N ASP A 221 1.64 -7.64 14.07
CA ASP A 221 1.53 -8.35 12.81
C ASP A 221 1.26 -9.84 13.02
N VAL A 222 0.05 -10.27 12.67
CA VAL A 222 -0.40 -11.66 12.62
C VAL A 222 -0.84 -12.09 11.22
N GLY A 223 -0.37 -11.38 10.18
CA GLY A 223 -0.76 -11.47 8.77
C GLY A 223 -0.05 -12.51 7.92
N PRO A 224 -0.50 -12.72 6.67
CA PRO A 224 0.16 -13.65 5.77
C PRO A 224 1.55 -13.10 5.37
N PHE A 225 2.28 -13.77 4.47
CA PHE A 225 3.62 -13.25 4.13
C PHE A 225 3.50 -12.00 3.29
N GLY A 226 2.64 -11.98 2.27
CA GLY A 226 2.45 -10.90 1.31
C GLY A 226 3.09 -11.21 -0.04
N ALA A 227 2.73 -10.43 -1.07
CA ALA A 227 3.08 -10.70 -2.47
C ALA A 227 4.54 -10.37 -2.84
N GLY A 228 5.17 -9.43 -2.12
CA GLY A 228 6.51 -8.91 -2.42
C GLY A 228 6.95 -7.92 -1.35
N HIS A 229 8.22 -7.53 -1.34
CA HIS A 229 8.77 -6.55 -0.37
C HIS A 229 8.79 -6.98 1.11
N GLN A 230 8.54 -8.26 1.37
CA GLN A 230 8.32 -8.80 2.70
C GLN A 230 9.60 -9.10 3.47
N HIS A 231 9.51 -9.01 4.79
CA HIS A 231 10.52 -9.42 5.75
C HIS A 231 10.12 -10.73 6.46
N GLU A 232 11.09 -11.45 7.03
CA GLU A 232 10.86 -12.66 7.85
C GLU A 232 10.48 -12.28 9.29
N ASP A 233 9.36 -11.58 9.46
CA ASP A 233 9.04 -10.76 10.64
C ASP A 233 7.73 -11.15 11.36
N LYS A 234 7.09 -12.28 11.02
CA LYS A 234 5.79 -12.66 11.59
C LYS A 234 5.81 -12.54 13.12
N LEU A 235 4.72 -12.00 13.67
CA LEU A 235 4.53 -11.71 15.08
C LEU A 235 5.29 -10.47 15.58
N HIS A 236 5.84 -9.65 14.67
CA HIS A 236 6.46 -8.35 14.97
C HIS A 236 5.48 -7.40 15.68
N ILE A 237 6.04 -6.52 16.52
CA ILE A 237 5.31 -5.40 17.13
C ILE A 237 6.02 -4.06 16.91
N ILE A 238 5.24 -3.02 16.59
CA ILE A 238 5.67 -1.62 16.61
C ILE A 238 4.97 -0.94 17.79
N LEU A 239 5.72 -0.19 18.61
CA LEU A 239 5.18 0.51 19.78
C LEU A 239 5.54 1.99 19.72
N HIS A 240 4.53 2.84 19.79
CA HIS A 240 4.67 4.28 19.99
C HIS A 240 4.00 4.69 21.31
N ALA A 241 4.76 5.34 22.18
CA ALA A 241 4.25 5.85 23.45
C ALA A 241 5.11 7.02 23.94
N PHE A 242 4.50 7.93 24.69
CA PHE A 242 5.19 9.08 25.30
C PHE A 242 5.87 9.97 24.23
N GLY A 243 5.20 10.18 23.10
CA GLY A 243 5.65 11.03 22.00
C GLY A 243 6.79 10.45 21.15
N LYS A 244 7.17 9.18 21.33
CA LYS A 244 8.24 8.52 20.57
C LYS A 244 7.89 7.09 20.19
N THR A 245 8.44 6.64 19.06
CA THR A 245 8.44 5.23 18.68
C THR A 245 9.54 4.52 19.46
N ILE A 246 9.15 3.57 20.30
CA ILE A 246 10.03 2.82 21.23
C ILE A 246 10.50 1.53 20.59
N LEU A 247 9.57 0.74 20.04
CA LEU A 247 9.88 -0.47 19.27
C LEU A 247 9.58 -0.17 17.81
N THR A 248 10.59 -0.34 16.96
CA THR A 248 10.57 0.04 15.55
C THR A 248 10.91 -1.12 14.64
N GLU A 249 10.66 -0.90 13.36
CA GLU A 249 11.14 -1.68 12.22
C GLU A 249 12.57 -1.24 11.82
N PRO A 250 13.37 -2.15 11.23
CA PRO A 250 14.58 -1.79 10.50
C PRO A 250 14.27 -0.99 9.23
N GLY A 251 13.03 -1.02 8.74
CA GLY A 251 12.53 -0.29 7.57
C GLY A 251 13.13 -0.83 6.27
N ASN A 252 13.16 -0.01 5.23
CA ASN A 252 13.78 -0.39 3.97
C ASN A 252 15.30 -0.13 3.96
N TYR A 253 16.04 -0.91 3.17
CA TYR A 253 17.46 -0.70 2.90
C TYR A 253 17.75 -0.75 1.40
N SER A 254 19.00 -0.48 1.01
CA SER A 254 19.47 -0.65 -0.36
C SER A 254 19.10 -2.03 -0.92
N TYR A 255 18.58 -2.04 -2.14
CA TYR A 255 18.21 -3.26 -2.87
C TYR A 255 19.46 -3.91 -3.46
N ASP A 256 20.33 -4.41 -2.58
CA ASP A 256 21.63 -5.01 -2.93
C ASP A 256 21.81 -6.38 -2.26
N ARG A 257 23.05 -6.90 -2.28
CA ARG A 257 23.44 -8.17 -1.64
C ARG A 257 24.27 -7.96 -0.38
N SER A 258 24.15 -6.79 0.25
CA SER A 258 24.92 -6.45 1.45
C SER A 258 24.44 -7.22 2.68
N ALA A 259 25.31 -7.32 3.69
CA ALA A 259 24.94 -7.86 5.00
C ALA A 259 23.80 -7.06 5.66
N TRP A 260 23.71 -5.76 5.37
CA TRP A 260 22.64 -4.90 5.87
C TRP A 260 21.30 -5.23 5.23
N ARG A 261 21.25 -5.45 3.91
CA ARG A 261 20.02 -5.92 3.26
C ARG A 261 19.57 -7.27 3.80
N ALA A 262 20.51 -8.20 4.01
CA ALA A 262 20.22 -9.48 4.64
C ALA A 262 19.66 -9.33 6.06
N TYR A 263 20.26 -8.46 6.89
CA TYR A 263 19.77 -8.17 8.24
C TYR A 263 18.35 -7.59 8.24
N VAL A 264 18.09 -6.58 7.42
CA VAL A 264 16.78 -5.92 7.34
C VAL A 264 15.67 -6.88 6.94
N LEU A 265 15.94 -7.82 6.03
CA LEU A 265 14.95 -8.82 5.60
C LEU A 265 14.72 -9.96 6.61
N SER A 266 15.56 -10.06 7.65
CA SER A 266 15.63 -11.22 8.52
C SER A 266 14.90 -11.07 9.85
N THR A 267 14.55 -12.19 10.48
CA THR A 267 13.88 -12.21 11.80
C THR A 267 14.66 -11.46 12.88
N ARG A 268 15.99 -11.52 12.87
CA ARG A 268 16.82 -10.87 13.90
C ARG A 268 16.75 -9.34 13.86
N GLY A 269 16.29 -8.76 12.76
CA GLY A 269 16.06 -7.32 12.62
C GLY A 269 14.76 -6.84 13.27
N HIS A 270 13.90 -7.75 13.72
CA HIS A 270 12.51 -7.47 14.08
C HIS A 270 12.22 -7.82 15.56
N ASN A 271 11.15 -7.23 16.09
CA ASN A 271 10.67 -7.47 17.45
C ASN A 271 9.92 -8.81 17.55
N THR A 272 10.56 -9.92 17.18
CA THR A 272 10.00 -11.28 17.21
C THR A 272 11.06 -12.31 17.68
N VAL A 273 10.78 -13.60 17.61
CA VAL A 273 11.62 -14.67 18.20
C VAL A 273 12.29 -15.53 17.12
N MET A 274 13.55 -15.87 17.36
CA MET A 274 14.33 -16.91 16.68
C MET A 274 14.36 -18.20 17.51
N VAL A 275 14.58 -19.34 16.87
CA VAL A 275 14.66 -20.67 17.53
C VAL A 275 16.03 -21.26 17.25
N ASP A 276 16.81 -21.58 18.29
CA ASP A 276 18.16 -22.15 18.17
C ASP A 276 19.11 -21.34 17.25
N GLY A 277 18.96 -20.01 17.30
CA GLY A 277 19.71 -19.08 16.44
C GLY A 277 19.25 -19.06 14.98
N GLN A 278 18.16 -19.76 14.64
CA GLN A 278 17.58 -19.80 13.30
C GLN A 278 16.44 -18.79 13.15
N GLU A 279 16.43 -18.15 11.98
CA GLU A 279 15.41 -17.19 11.55
C GLU A 279 14.16 -17.90 11.04
N GLN A 280 13.04 -17.17 10.97
CA GLN A 280 11.88 -17.61 10.21
C GLN A 280 12.23 -17.78 8.73
N HIS A 281 11.55 -18.69 8.04
CA HIS A 281 11.80 -19.01 6.64
C HIS A 281 10.48 -19.19 5.85
N ARG A 282 9.57 -18.22 6.00
CA ARG A 282 8.29 -18.18 5.29
C ARG A 282 8.46 -18.21 3.79
N ARG A 283 9.57 -17.67 3.25
CA ARG A 283 9.86 -17.70 1.80
C ARG A 283 9.80 -19.08 1.17
N ALA A 284 9.95 -20.16 1.95
CA ALA A 284 9.81 -21.53 1.49
C ALA A 284 8.34 -21.96 1.26
N MET A 285 7.36 -21.21 1.78
CA MET A 285 5.93 -21.54 1.81
C MET A 285 5.10 -20.59 0.94
N ARG A 286 5.38 -20.56 -0.37
CA ARG A 286 4.78 -19.58 -1.31
C ARG A 286 3.25 -19.63 -1.39
N ASP A 287 2.66 -20.79 -1.14
CA ASP A 287 1.21 -21.00 -1.15
C ASP A 287 0.48 -20.34 0.02
N THR A 288 1.21 -19.94 1.08
CA THR A 288 0.67 -19.24 2.26
C THR A 288 0.87 -17.72 2.23
N PHE A 289 1.44 -17.20 1.13
CA PHE A 289 1.79 -15.78 1.05
C PHE A 289 0.58 -14.85 1.09
N LEU A 290 -0.55 -15.25 0.50
CA LEU A 290 -1.73 -14.38 0.41
C LEU A 290 -2.89 -14.95 1.22
N ALA A 291 -3.61 -14.07 1.90
CA ALA A 291 -4.86 -14.43 2.55
C ALA A 291 -5.94 -14.64 1.49
N LYS A 292 -6.56 -15.82 1.46
CA LYS A 292 -7.68 -16.15 0.55
C LYS A 292 -9.05 -15.83 1.14
N SER A 293 -9.09 -15.61 2.45
CA SER A 293 -10.26 -15.26 3.25
C SER A 293 -9.80 -14.44 4.44
N ALA A 294 -10.75 -13.84 5.17
CA ALA A 294 -10.47 -13.30 6.49
C ALA A 294 -9.74 -14.34 7.35
N LEU A 295 -8.65 -13.92 7.97
CA LEU A 295 -7.81 -14.76 8.80
C LEU A 295 -8.56 -15.08 10.11
N PRO A 296 -8.48 -16.33 10.60
CA PRO A 296 -9.16 -16.75 11.82
C PRO A 296 -8.40 -16.34 13.09
N ASN A 297 -7.74 -15.18 13.10
CA ASN A 297 -7.00 -14.69 14.25
C ASN A 297 -7.94 -14.31 15.39
N ARG A 298 -7.51 -14.57 16.63
CA ARG A 298 -8.25 -14.10 17.81
C ARG A 298 -7.94 -12.62 18.00
N TRP A 299 -8.96 -11.80 17.83
CA TRP A 299 -8.94 -10.37 18.09
C TRP A 299 -10.14 -9.99 18.95
N LEU A 300 -9.90 -9.18 19.99
CA LEU A 300 -10.94 -8.65 20.86
C LEU A 300 -10.58 -7.21 21.22
N THR A 301 -11.55 -6.31 21.10
CA THR A 301 -11.42 -4.92 21.57
C THR A 301 -12.52 -4.63 22.59
N ARG A 302 -12.14 -4.03 23.71
CA ARG A 302 -13.00 -3.59 24.83
C ARG A 302 -12.61 -2.17 25.23
N ALA A 303 -13.39 -1.57 26.13
CA ALA A 303 -13.13 -0.22 26.61
C ALA A 303 -11.82 -0.14 27.42
N ASP A 304 -11.53 -1.19 28.18
CA ASP A 304 -10.42 -1.33 29.14
C ASP A 304 -9.20 -2.09 28.57
N PHE A 305 -9.38 -2.92 27.56
CA PHE A 305 -8.26 -3.61 26.91
C PHE A 305 -8.50 -4.00 25.45
N ASP A 306 -7.42 -4.31 24.75
CA ASP A 306 -7.44 -5.08 23.50
C ASP A 306 -6.62 -6.37 23.66
N PHE A 307 -7.03 -7.41 22.96
CA PHE A 307 -6.33 -8.70 22.93
C PHE A 307 -6.18 -9.18 21.49
N ALA A 308 -4.97 -9.64 21.15
CA ALA A 308 -4.68 -10.27 19.87
C ALA A 308 -3.80 -11.50 20.05
N GLU A 309 -4.01 -12.52 19.22
CA GLU A 309 -3.18 -13.73 19.17
C GLU A 309 -2.77 -14.04 17.73
N GLY A 310 -1.49 -14.39 17.57
CA GLY A 310 -0.93 -14.90 16.34
C GLY A 310 -0.09 -16.14 16.58
N THR A 311 0.02 -16.97 15.56
CA THR A 311 0.84 -18.18 15.56
C THR A 311 1.71 -18.20 14.31
N TYR A 312 2.94 -18.69 14.48
CA TYR A 312 3.91 -18.95 13.43
C TYR A 312 4.33 -20.44 13.47
N ALA A 313 4.19 -21.12 12.34
CA ALA A 313 4.55 -22.54 12.17
C ALA A 313 5.09 -22.84 10.76
N ASP A 314 5.55 -21.81 10.04
CA ASP A 314 5.97 -21.93 8.64
C ASP A 314 7.40 -22.48 8.50
N GLY A 315 8.16 -22.47 9.61
CA GLY A 315 9.44 -23.16 9.77
C GLY A 315 10.63 -22.23 10.06
N TYR A 316 11.73 -22.80 10.52
CA TYR A 316 12.93 -22.06 10.93
C TYR A 316 14.18 -22.54 10.19
N GLY A 317 15.05 -21.59 9.83
CA GLY A 317 16.36 -21.83 9.23
C GLY A 317 16.34 -22.41 7.81
N PRO A 318 17.52 -22.68 7.23
CA PRO A 318 17.65 -23.11 5.83
C PRO A 318 16.95 -24.44 5.51
N LYS A 319 16.81 -25.32 6.51
CA LYS A 319 16.10 -26.61 6.38
C LYS A 319 14.58 -26.47 6.50
N ASN A 320 14.09 -25.27 6.81
CA ASN A 320 12.70 -24.96 7.10
C ASN A 320 12.12 -25.93 8.16
N ASP A 321 12.76 -26.00 9.33
CA ASP A 321 12.35 -26.88 10.43
C ASP A 321 11.02 -26.40 11.02
N ARG A 322 9.98 -27.25 10.91
CA ARG A 322 8.61 -26.96 11.35
C ARG A 322 8.22 -27.70 12.63
N THR A 323 9.19 -28.22 13.38
CA THR A 323 8.94 -28.88 14.67
C THR A 323 8.53 -27.91 15.78
N VAL A 324 8.83 -26.61 15.62
CA VAL A 324 8.51 -25.56 16.59
C VAL A 324 7.40 -24.66 16.10
N THR A 325 6.46 -24.36 17.00
CA THR A 325 5.38 -23.39 16.80
C THR A 325 5.55 -22.24 17.78
N HIS A 326 5.62 -21.00 17.28
CA HIS A 326 5.66 -19.80 18.11
C HIS A 326 4.27 -19.17 18.16
N ARG A 327 3.67 -19.13 19.35
CA ARG A 327 2.42 -18.40 19.61
C ARG A 327 2.72 -17.14 20.41
N ARG A 328 2.21 -16.00 19.96
CA ARG A 328 2.31 -14.73 20.67
C ARG A 328 0.92 -14.17 20.95
N GLN A 329 0.72 -13.76 22.20
CA GLN A 329 -0.48 -13.09 22.68
C GLN A 329 -0.10 -11.70 23.16
N VAL A 330 -0.84 -10.69 22.74
CA VAL A 330 -0.65 -9.30 23.15
C VAL A 330 -1.92 -8.83 23.85
N LEU A 331 -1.80 -8.43 25.10
CA LEU A 331 -2.84 -7.76 25.87
C LEU A 331 -2.44 -6.29 26.04
N PHE A 332 -3.20 -5.39 25.43
CA PHE A 332 -3.00 -3.95 25.54
C PHE A 332 -4.02 -3.39 26.51
N VAL A 333 -3.57 -3.10 27.74
CA VAL A 333 -4.42 -2.50 28.78
C VAL A 333 -4.50 -1.00 28.54
N LYS A 334 -5.71 -0.49 28.35
CA LYS A 334 -5.98 0.93 28.14
C LYS A 334 -5.95 1.63 29.51
N PRO A 335 -5.38 2.85 29.59
CA PRO A 335 -5.45 3.63 30.81
C PRO A 335 -6.91 4.00 31.11
N ASP A 336 -7.22 4.13 32.39
CA ASP A 336 -8.54 4.58 32.90
C ASP A 336 -8.92 5.98 32.42
#